data_AF-A0A3T0I766-F1
#
_entry.id   AF-A0A3T0I766-F1
#
_cell.length_a   1.000
_cell.length_b   1.000
_cell.length_c   1.000
_cell.angle_alpha   90.00
_cell.angle_beta   90.00
_cell.angle_gamma   90.00
#
_symmetry.space_group_name_H-M   'P 1'
#
loop_
_entity.id
_entity.type
_entity.pdbx_description
1 polymer ?
#
loop_
_entity_poly.entity_id
_entity_poly.type
_entity_poly.pdbx_seq_one_letter_code
_entity_poly.pdbx_strand_id
1 'polypeptide(L)' 'MMKDFHCCATCRHFNVEKTAEGAKYFCSRLGYETKTHYKFNCWSPKENVAKLMNKGISKNNNGLGMFNNSDDEKNA' A
#
# COMPACT_ATOMS: atom_id res chain seq x y z
N MET A 1 16.21 3.93 2.73
CA MET A 1 15.82 2.62 2.17
C MET A 1 14.30 2.51 2.21
N MET A 2 13.62 2.57 1.06
CA MET A 2 12.21 2.21 0.99
C MET A 2 12.12 0.70 1.19
N LYS A 3 11.50 0.29 2.30
CA LYS A 3 11.10 -1.10 2.47
C LYS A 3 10.00 -1.34 1.45
N ASP A 4 10.27 -2.16 0.43
CA ASP A 4 9.24 -2.57 -0.52
C ASP A 4 8.18 -3.37 0.22
N PHE A 5 7.13 -2.71 0.69
CA PHE A 5 5.97 -3.35 1.34
C PHE A 5 5.07 -4.10 0.36
N HIS A 6 5.49 -4.18 -0.91
CA HIS A 6 4.79 -4.83 -2.02
C HIS A 6 4.92 -6.34 -1.93
N CYS A 7 4.28 -6.95 -0.94
CA CYS A 7 4.19 -8.41 -0.78
C CYS A 7 2.74 -8.85 -0.63
N CYS A 8 2.43 -10.08 -1.07
CA CYS A 8 1.08 -10.60 -1.02
C CYS A 8 0.58 -10.71 0.43
N ALA A 9 1.46 -10.95 1.40
CA ALA A 9 1.12 -11.01 2.82
C ALA A 9 0.52 -9.69 3.38
N THR A 10 0.85 -8.53 2.80
CA THR A 10 0.28 -7.23 3.21
C THR A 10 -0.98 -6.87 2.42
N CYS A 11 -1.37 -7.69 1.45
CA CYS A 11 -2.55 -7.48 0.64
C CYS A 11 -3.82 -7.79 1.44
N ARG A 12 -4.86 -6.99 1.24
CA ARG A 12 -6.18 -7.23 1.86
C ARG A 12 -6.86 -8.52 1.39
N HIS A 13 -6.46 -9.06 0.25
CA HIS A 13 -7.05 -10.24 -0.40
C HIS A 13 -6.29 -11.55 -0.09
N PHE A 14 -5.26 -11.48 0.74
CA PHE A 14 -4.50 -12.63 1.17
C PHE A 14 -5.29 -13.46 2.18
N ASN A 15 -5.50 -14.73 1.86
CA ASN A 15 -6.16 -15.69 2.74
C ASN A 15 -5.24 -16.86 3.08
N VAL A 16 -5.41 -17.34 4.31
CA VAL A 16 -4.66 -18.46 4.88
C VAL A 16 -5.65 -19.55 5.25
N GLU A 17 -5.53 -20.68 4.59
CA GLU A 17 -6.31 -21.88 4.89
C GLU A 17 -5.44 -22.84 5.70
N LYS A 18 -5.89 -23.18 6.90
CA LYS A 18 -5.24 -24.20 7.71
C LYS A 18 -5.90 -25.53 7.40
N THR A 19 -5.21 -26.36 6.65
CA THR A 19 -5.64 -27.71 6.28
C THR A 19 -4.91 -28.74 7.13
N ALA A 20 -5.38 -29.99 7.14
CA ALA A 20 -4.72 -31.09 7.85
C ALA A 20 -3.28 -31.36 7.34
N GLU A 21 -3.01 -31.02 6.07
CA GLU A 21 -1.71 -31.17 5.42
C GLU A 21 -0.76 -29.99 5.69
N GLY A 22 -1.29 -28.85 6.17
CA GLY A 22 -0.51 -27.65 6.44
C GLY A 22 -1.26 -26.35 6.14
N ALA A 23 -0.53 -25.24 6.17
CA ALA A 23 -1.05 -23.92 5.82
C ALA A 23 -0.95 -23.69 4.30
N LYS A 24 -2.10 -23.59 3.62
CA LYS A 24 -2.19 -23.14 2.23
C LYS A 24 -2.49 -21.64 2.20
N TYR A 25 -1.88 -20.96 1.25
CA TYR A 25 -2.05 -19.52 1.09
C TYR A 25 -2.63 -19.28 -0.30
N PHE A 26 -3.68 -18.49 -0.40
CA PHE A 26 -4.30 -18.19 -1.68
C PHE A 26 -4.78 -16.74 -1.74
N CYS A 27 -4.91 -16.23 -2.97
CA CYS A 27 -5.42 -14.89 -3.21
C CYS A 27 -6.90 -14.98 -3.59
N SER A 28 -7.81 -14.47 -2.76
CA SER A 28 -9.25 -14.49 -3.09
C SER A 28 -9.64 -13.63 -4.29
N ARG A 29 -8.77 -12.71 -4.71
CA ARG A 29 -9.02 -11.90 -5.91
C ARG A 29 -8.71 -12.64 -7.19
N LEU A 30 -7.60 -13.38 -7.21
CA LEU A 30 -7.13 -14.07 -8.41
C LEU A 30 -7.58 -15.54 -8.44
N GLY A 31 -7.87 -16.14 -7.28
CA GLY A 31 -8.26 -17.55 -7.16
C GLY A 31 -7.10 -18.55 -7.22
N TYR A 32 -5.84 -18.08 -7.14
CA TYR A 32 -4.66 -18.93 -7.21
C TYR A 32 -3.94 -19.05 -5.87
N GLU A 33 -3.27 -20.18 -5.69
CA GLU A 33 -2.34 -20.42 -4.60
C GLU A 33 -1.17 -19.43 -4.71
N THR A 34 -0.83 -18.78 -3.60
CA THR A 34 0.15 -17.71 -3.52
C THR A 34 1.16 -17.97 -2.41
N LYS A 35 2.25 -17.21 -2.34
CA LYS A 35 3.19 -17.25 -1.23
C LYS A 35 3.32 -15.86 -0.61
N THR A 36 3.69 -15.82 0.67
CA THR A 36 3.84 -14.57 1.44
C THR A 36 4.80 -13.56 0.82
N HIS A 37 5.80 -14.05 0.07
CA HIS A 37 6.83 -13.24 -0.60
C HIS A 37 6.48 -12.85 -2.05
N TYR A 38 5.33 -13.26 -2.58
CA TYR A 38 4.96 -12.95 -3.97
C TYR A 38 4.53 -11.50 -4.12
N LYS A 39 4.83 -10.90 -5.28
CA LYS A 39 4.45 -9.54 -5.64
C LYS A 39 3.46 -9.59 -6.80
N PHE A 40 2.21 -9.25 -6.56
CA PHE A 40 1.20 -9.19 -7.61
C PHE A 40 0.95 -7.76 -8.05
N ASN A 41 0.62 -7.57 -9.33
CA ASN A 41 0.19 -6.27 -9.85
C ASN A 41 -1.16 -5.83 -9.27
N CYS A 42 -1.99 -6.77 -8.83
CA CYS A 42 -3.27 -6.48 -8.16
C CYS A 42 -3.12 -6.15 -6.66
N TRP A 43 -1.90 -5.87 -6.19
CA TRP A 43 -1.63 -5.63 -4.78
C TRP A 43 -2.37 -4.37 -4.30
N SER A 44 -3.21 -4.57 -3.28
CA SER A 44 -3.99 -3.50 -2.66
C SER A 44 -3.70 -3.50 -1.15
N PRO A 45 -2.85 -2.56 -0.68
CA PRO A 45 -2.52 -2.47 0.74
C PRO A 45 -3.75 -2.10 1.56
N LYS A 46 -3.82 -2.61 2.79
CA LYS A 46 -4.79 -2.11 3.77
C LYS A 46 -4.51 -0.64 4.09
N GLU A 47 -5.54 0.11 4.46
CA GLU A 47 -5.44 1.53 4.77
C GLU A 47 -4.36 1.83 5.84
N ASN A 48 -4.21 0.95 6.82
CA ASN A 48 -3.16 1.06 7.84
C ASN A 48 -1.74 0.96 7.24
N VAL A 49 -1.54 0.10 6.25
CA VAL A 49 -0.26 -0.04 5.53
C VAL A 49 -0.02 1.18 4.66
N ALA A 50 -1.05 1.68 3.96
CA ALA A 50 -0.96 2.92 3.19
C ALA A 50 -0.59 4.13 4.08
N LYS A 51 -1.18 4.24 5.28
CA LYS A 51 -0.83 5.27 6.28
C LYS A 51 0.63 5.16 6.72
N LEU A 52 1.13 3.94 6.97
CA LEU A 52 2.53 3.71 7.34
C LEU A 52 3.50 4.07 6.21
N MET A 53 3.14 3.78 4.96
CA MET A 53 3.91 4.19 3.78
C MET A 53 3.97 5.71 3.67
N ASN A 54 2.83 6.40 3.84
CA ASN A 54 2.76 7.86 3.81
C ASN A 54 3.58 8.51 4.95
N LYS A 55 3.60 7.89 6.13
CA LYS A 55 4.40 8.32 7.29
C LYS A 55 5.91 8.17 7.05
N GLY A 56 6.32 7.21 6.24
CA GLY A 56 7.72 7.03 5.82
C GLY A 56 8.18 8.05 4.78
N ILE A 57 7.27 8.54 3.93
CA ILE A 57 7.55 9.53 2.89
C ILE A 57 7.82 10.91 3.50
N SER A 58 7.14 11.28 4.60
CA SER A 58 7.27 12.62 5.20
C SER A 58 8.64 12.92 5.85
N LYS A 59 9.56 11.96 5.95
CA LYS A 59 10.88 12.18 6.59
C LYS A 59 12.06 12.19 5.61
N ASN A 60 11.84 12.07 4.31
CA ASN A 60 12.91 12.14 3.32
C ASN A 60 12.70 13.30 2.34
N ASN A 61 13.09 14.49 2.80
CA ASN A 61 13.67 15.61 2.06
C ASN A 61 12.96 16.22 0.82
N ASN A 62 12.79 17.55 0.93
CA ASN A 62 12.90 18.56 -0.13
C ASN A 62 11.81 18.64 -1.22
N GLY A 63 10.93 19.63 -1.05
CA GLY A 63 10.48 20.51 -2.14
C GLY A 63 9.37 19.99 -3.05
N LEU A 64 8.14 20.46 -2.80
CA LEU A 64 7.09 20.85 -3.77
C LEU A 64 5.87 21.24 -2.90
N GLY A 65 5.28 22.43 -2.93
CA GLY A 65 5.20 23.45 -3.97
C GLY A 65 3.71 23.80 -4.16
N MET A 66 3.38 25.09 -4.10
CA MET A 66 2.10 25.73 -4.43
C MET A 66 0.95 25.68 -3.40
N PHE A 67 0.96 26.66 -2.50
CA PHE A 67 -0.29 27.36 -2.15
C PHE A 67 -0.46 28.50 -3.17
N ASN A 68 -1.53 28.43 -3.96
CA ASN A 68 -2.01 29.56 -4.74
C ASN A 68 -2.63 30.55 -3.77
N ASN A 69 -1.94 31.66 -3.50
CA ASN A 69 -2.62 32.83 -2.96
C ASN A 69 -3.31 33.52 -4.14
N SER A 70 -4.54 33.11 -4.39
CA SER A 70 -5.54 33.95 -5.05
C SER A 70 -5.93 35.03 -4.05
N ASP A 71 -5.05 36.02 -3.82
CA ASP A 71 -5.41 37.21 -3.06
C ASP A 71 -5.93 38.26 -4.03
N ASP A 72 -7.26 38.30 -4.05
CA ASP A 72 -8.17 39.37 -4.44
C ASP A 72 -7.53 40.70 -4.86
N GLU A 73 -7.64 40.97 -6.16
CA GLU A 73 -7.61 42.31 -6.75
C GLU A 73 -8.82 43.11 -6.22
N LYS A 74 -8.69 43.66 -5.00
CA LYS A 74 -9.64 44.63 -4.44
C LYS A 74 -9.48 45.96 -5.16
N ASN A 75 -10.24 46.08 -6.25
CA ASN A 75 -10.61 47.34 -6.87
C ASN A 75 -11.72 47.98 -6.03
N ALA A 76 -11.40 49.04 -5.28
CA ALA A 76 -12.34 50.03 -4.74
C ALA A 76 -11.59 51.30 -4.31
#